data_AF-A0A803MAL1-F1
#
_entry.id   AF-A0A803MAL1-F1
#
_cell.length_a   1.000
_cell.length_b   1.000
_cell.length_c   1.000
_cell.angle_alpha   90.00
_cell.angle_beta   90.00
_cell.angle_gamma   90.00
#
_symmetry.space_group_name_H-M   'P 1'
#
loop_
_entity.id
_entity.type
_entity.pdbx_description
1 polymer ?
#
loop_
_entity_poly.entity_id
_entity_poly.type
_entity_poly.pdbx_seq_one_letter_code
_entity_poly.pdbx_strand_id
1 'polypeptide(L)'
;MALIKHKNWCKILSGMLIANVEINEMGRRWYANNTKFDWNKLRPMIKQRIENRSRGYPIRSMIPIAEEVLQARSDVIRGVSALLKVLPVVACKYCTEVHVGETGHLIRSCHGHRRLNKNQAHQWIRASLNDILVPVETFHLDNMVQDVIKHQQRFDFDRVPAVVELCCQAGAIPHDLDIQSLNCLSDPTVHLALSGPDSLSADQLRAIGNRTLSAWELLRHGVQKLLLVYSAKVCKYCSEVHVGPSGHKARLCGVFKYQNWRGNHFWEKAGVDDLVPPKMVWFRRPQDPPALLHEDRNYYGHAPAVIDLCMKAGAVSPPSICV
;
A
#
# COMPACT_ATOMS: atom_id res chain seq x y z
N MET A 1 -10.34 13.13 51.22
CA MET A 1 -10.02 14.11 50.16
C MET A 1 -10.78 13.67 48.91
N ALA A 2 -12.05 14.07 48.71
CA ALA A 2 -12.46 15.33 48.04
C ALA A 2 -11.73 15.50 46.70
N LEU A 3 -12.37 15.56 45.52
CA LEU A 3 -13.36 16.56 45.07
C LEU A 3 -14.20 15.96 43.90
N ILE A 4 -15.54 15.92 43.93
CA ILE A 4 -16.51 16.96 43.46
C ILE A 4 -16.39 17.24 41.94
N LYS A 5 -17.23 16.64 41.07
CA LYS A 5 -18.57 17.08 40.58
C LYS A 5 -18.65 18.54 40.07
N HIS A 6 -19.14 18.72 38.83
CA HIS A 6 -20.22 19.65 38.36
C HIS A 6 -20.07 19.84 36.84
N LYS A 7 -21.04 19.57 35.95
CA LYS A 7 -22.44 20.02 35.73
C LYS A 7 -22.53 21.13 34.66
N ASN A 8 -23.37 20.82 33.67
CA ASN A 8 -24.32 21.70 32.93
C ASN A 8 -23.65 22.72 31.97
N TRP A 9 -24.24 23.10 30.83
CA TRP A 9 -25.60 23.61 30.53
C TRP A 9 -25.96 23.17 29.08
N CYS A 10 -27.21 23.02 28.61
CA CYS A 10 -28.36 23.90 28.72
C CYS A 10 -29.69 23.12 28.77
N LYS A 11 -30.55 23.53 29.71
CA LYS A 11 -32.01 23.49 29.57
C LYS A 11 -32.44 24.67 28.68
N ILE A 12 -33.59 24.51 28.00
CA ILE A 12 -34.65 25.48 27.60
C ILE A 12 -35.38 24.71 26.46
N LEU A 13 -36.57 24.13 26.63
CA LEU A 13 -37.85 24.76 26.97
C LEU A 13 -38.75 23.80 27.77
N SER A 14 -39.50 24.41 28.70
CA SER A 14 -40.62 23.83 29.43
C SER A 14 -41.93 24.12 28.68
N GLY A 15 -42.91 23.21 28.72
CA GLY A 15 -44.28 23.54 28.32
C GLY A 15 -45.29 22.40 28.26
N MET A 16 -45.67 21.86 29.43
CA MET A 16 -47.00 21.32 29.78
C MET A 16 -47.62 20.07 29.08
N LEU A 17 -48.40 19.36 29.92
CA LEU A 17 -49.47 18.38 29.66
C LEU A 17 -49.11 16.87 29.61
N ILE A 18 -48.98 16.31 30.82
CA ILE A 18 -49.79 15.20 31.38
C ILE A 18 -50.41 14.24 30.35
N ALA A 19 -49.92 12.99 30.34
CA ALA A 19 -50.76 11.80 30.51
C ALA A 19 -49.89 10.53 30.74
N ASN A 20 -49.97 10.02 31.97
CA ASN A 20 -49.96 8.62 32.38
C ASN A 20 -48.85 7.69 31.90
N VAL A 21 -47.88 7.58 32.80
CA VAL A 21 -47.06 6.39 33.02
C VAL A 21 -47.94 5.31 33.68
N GLU A 22 -48.16 4.18 33.00
CA GLU A 22 -48.27 2.89 33.68
C GLU A 22 -46.94 2.15 33.50
N ILE A 23 -46.12 2.21 34.54
CA ILE A 23 -45.02 1.28 34.77
C ILE A 23 -45.67 0.03 35.36
N ASN A 24 -45.55 -1.11 34.67
CA ASN A 24 -45.23 -2.40 35.30
C ASN A 24 -45.03 -3.47 34.22
N GLU A 25 -43.78 -3.91 34.04
CA GLU A 25 -43.34 -5.26 34.41
C GLU A 25 -41.95 -5.58 33.82
N MET A 26 -40.99 -5.70 34.74
CA MET A 26 -39.89 -6.67 34.74
C MET A 26 -39.20 -6.99 33.41
N GLY A 27 -38.07 -6.31 33.19
CA GLY A 27 -36.78 -6.97 32.92
C GLY A 27 -36.77 -8.20 32.02
N ARG A 28 -37.03 -8.03 30.72
CA ARG A 28 -36.54 -8.99 29.72
C ARG A 28 -35.22 -8.51 29.15
N ARG A 29 -34.13 -9.15 29.59
CA ARG A 29 -32.84 -9.13 28.93
C ARG A 29 -33.05 -9.68 27.52
N TRP A 30 -32.96 -8.82 26.50
CA TRP A 30 -33.04 -9.22 25.10
C TRP A 30 -31.83 -10.08 24.75
N TYR A 31 -31.94 -11.39 24.97
CA TYR A 31 -31.18 -12.34 24.16
C TYR A 31 -31.80 -12.25 22.78
N ALA A 32 -31.06 -11.69 21.81
CA ALA A 32 -31.45 -11.69 20.42
C ALA A 32 -31.80 -13.13 20.02
N ASN A 33 -33.08 -13.38 19.74
CA ASN A 33 -33.51 -14.64 19.16
C ASN A 33 -32.74 -14.81 17.84
N ASN A 34 -31.96 -15.89 17.76
CA ASN A 34 -31.22 -16.32 16.57
C ASN A 34 -32.22 -16.70 15.46
N THR A 35 -32.84 -15.71 14.82
CA THR A 35 -33.49 -15.91 13.53
C THR A 35 -32.39 -16.23 12.52
N LYS A 36 -32.22 -17.53 12.27
CA LYS A 36 -31.27 -18.08 11.30
C LYS A 36 -31.56 -17.43 9.95
N PHE A 37 -30.72 -16.47 9.56
CA PHE A 37 -30.83 -15.75 8.30
C PHE A 37 -30.81 -16.76 7.13
N ASP A 38 -31.82 -16.76 6.27
CA ASP A 38 -31.88 -17.70 5.13
C ASP A 38 -30.90 -17.27 4.03
N TRP A 39 -29.68 -17.75 4.13
CA TRP A 39 -28.62 -17.49 3.15
C TRP A 39 -28.98 -17.95 1.74
N ASN A 40 -29.87 -18.93 1.56
CA ASN A 40 -30.29 -19.38 0.23
C ASN A 40 -31.13 -18.31 -0.47
N LYS A 41 -31.93 -17.54 0.29
CA LYS A 41 -32.69 -16.39 -0.23
C LYS A 41 -31.83 -15.13 -0.38
N LEU A 42 -30.87 -14.91 0.53
CA LEU A 42 -30.13 -13.63 0.59
C LEU A 42 -28.89 -13.58 -0.30
N ARG A 43 -28.20 -14.71 -0.50
CA ARG A 43 -27.08 -14.79 -1.46
C ARG A 43 -27.45 -14.34 -2.87
N PRO A 44 -28.55 -14.81 -3.50
CA PRO A 44 -28.91 -14.36 -4.84
C PRO A 44 -29.27 -12.87 -4.86
N MET A 45 -29.96 -12.35 -3.84
CA MET A 45 -30.26 -10.91 -3.73
C MET A 45 -28.99 -10.05 -3.60
N ILE A 46 -28.00 -10.49 -2.81
CA ILE A 46 -26.72 -9.79 -2.66
C ILE A 46 -25.95 -9.81 -3.98
N LYS A 47 -25.87 -10.97 -4.65
CA LYS A 47 -25.21 -11.11 -5.94
C LYS A 47 -25.84 -10.17 -6.98
N GLN A 48 -27.17 -10.19 -7.08
CA GLN A 48 -27.93 -9.32 -7.99
C GLN A 48 -27.71 -7.83 -7.69
N ARG A 49 -27.64 -7.42 -6.41
CA ARG A 49 -27.33 -6.02 -6.06
C ARG A 49 -25.92 -5.62 -6.46
N ILE A 50 -24.93 -6.50 -6.31
CA ILE A 50 -23.55 -6.25 -6.71
C ILE A 50 -23.45 -6.15 -8.24
N GLU A 51 -24.06 -7.08 -8.96
CA GLU A 51 -24.13 -7.08 -10.44
C GLU A 51 -24.85 -5.83 -10.96
N ASN A 52 -25.94 -5.39 -10.32
CA ASN A 52 -26.62 -4.16 -10.71
C ASN A 52 -25.76 -2.92 -10.48
N ARG A 53 -24.99 -2.90 -9.38
CA ARG A 53 -24.05 -1.80 -9.10
C ARG A 53 -22.89 -1.80 -10.09
N SER A 54 -22.39 -2.97 -10.50
CA SER A 54 -21.26 -3.06 -11.45
C SER A 54 -21.60 -2.54 -12.84
N ARG A 55 -22.87 -2.50 -13.25
CA ARG A 55 -23.31 -1.91 -14.53
C ARG A 55 -22.98 -0.42 -14.68
N GLY A 56 -22.82 0.30 -13.57
CA GLY A 56 -22.43 1.71 -13.57
C GLY A 56 -20.92 1.95 -13.72
N TYR A 57 -20.12 0.89 -13.81
CA TYR A 57 -18.67 0.96 -13.96
C TYR A 57 -18.24 0.68 -15.41
N PRO A 58 -17.10 1.21 -15.86
CA PRO A 58 -16.25 2.17 -15.13
C PRO A 58 -16.92 3.54 -14.97
N ILE A 59 -16.65 4.21 -13.85
CA ILE A 59 -17.16 5.58 -13.64
C ILE A 59 -16.34 6.52 -14.53
N ARG A 60 -16.99 7.13 -15.54
CA ARG A 60 -16.31 7.96 -16.55
C ARG A 60 -15.41 9.05 -15.98
N SER A 61 -15.77 9.67 -14.84
CA SER A 61 -14.95 10.70 -14.18
C SER A 61 -13.70 10.16 -13.49
N MET A 62 -13.60 8.84 -13.29
CA MET A 62 -12.43 8.19 -12.68
C MET A 62 -11.39 7.75 -13.71
N ILE A 63 -11.76 7.63 -14.99
CA ILE A 63 -10.86 7.26 -16.08
C ILE A 63 -9.63 8.18 -16.14
N PRO A 64 -9.75 9.53 -16.18
CA PRO A 64 -8.57 10.39 -16.23
C PRO A 64 -7.68 10.29 -14.99
N ILE A 65 -8.27 9.99 -13.82
CA ILE A 65 -7.50 9.76 -12.58
C ILE A 65 -6.71 8.46 -12.70
N ALA A 66 -7.29 7.41 -13.28
CA ALA A 66 -6.62 6.13 -13.48
C ALA A 66 -5.48 6.23 -14.51
N GLU A 67 -5.67 6.97 -15.59
CA GLU A 67 -4.62 7.28 -16.57
C GLU A 67 -3.48 8.09 -15.94
N GLU A 68 -3.81 9.11 -15.14
CA GLU A 68 -2.82 9.90 -14.39
C GLU A 68 -2.02 9.03 -13.41
N VAL A 69 -2.67 8.08 -12.73
CA VAL A 69 -2.01 7.12 -11.83
C VAL A 69 -1.02 6.22 -12.58
N LEU A 70 -1.39 5.71 -13.75
CA LEU A 70 -0.49 4.89 -14.58
C LEU A 70 0.71 5.69 -15.08
N GLN A 71 0.48 6.91 -15.56
CA GLN A 71 1.55 7.81 -15.99
C GLN A 71 2.50 8.14 -14.82
N ALA A 72 1.96 8.50 -13.66
CA ALA A 72 2.74 8.78 -12.45
C ALA A 72 3.57 7.57 -12.01
N ARG A 73 3.00 6.35 -12.10
CA ARG A 73 3.74 5.10 -11.84
C ARG A 73 4.92 4.93 -12.78
N SER A 74 4.73 5.16 -14.08
CA SER A 74 5.80 5.11 -15.09
C SER A 74 6.92 6.11 -14.77
N ASP A 75 6.55 7.32 -14.39
CA ASP A 75 7.49 8.39 -14.08
C ASP A 75 8.30 8.11 -12.81
N VAL A 76 7.68 7.53 -11.78
CA VAL A 76 8.38 7.06 -10.57
C VAL A 76 9.39 5.98 -10.92
N ILE A 77 8.98 4.95 -11.69
CA ILE A 77 9.87 3.84 -12.08
C ILE A 77 11.08 4.37 -12.85
N ARG A 78 10.85 5.24 -13.83
CA ARG A 78 11.91 5.85 -14.64
C ARG A 78 12.85 6.71 -13.79
N GLY A 79 12.27 7.54 -12.92
CA GLY A 79 13.00 8.44 -12.02
C GLY A 79 13.90 7.70 -11.05
N VAL A 80 13.34 6.73 -10.31
CA VAL A 80 14.10 5.89 -9.37
C VAL A 80 15.19 5.10 -10.10
N SER A 81 14.87 4.52 -11.26
CA SER A 81 15.87 3.81 -12.07
C SER A 81 17.03 4.69 -12.51
N ALA A 82 16.76 5.94 -12.90
CA ALA A 82 17.80 6.92 -13.25
C ALA A 82 18.65 7.29 -12.03
N LEU A 83 18.03 7.55 -10.88
CA LEU A 83 18.74 7.92 -9.65
C LEU A 83 19.61 6.77 -9.12
N LEU A 84 19.16 5.52 -9.20
CA LEU A 84 19.94 4.35 -8.79
C LEU A 84 21.23 4.12 -9.59
N LYS A 85 21.33 4.69 -10.81
CA LYS A 85 22.56 4.61 -11.62
C LYS A 85 23.69 5.50 -11.08
N VAL A 86 23.35 6.54 -10.33
CA VAL A 86 24.26 7.63 -9.96
C VAL A 86 24.38 7.83 -8.45
N LEU A 87 23.32 7.56 -7.69
CA LEU A 87 23.32 7.64 -6.22
C LEU A 87 23.58 6.25 -5.63
N PRO A 88 24.46 6.15 -4.61
CA PRO A 88 24.70 4.89 -3.95
C PRO A 88 23.50 4.51 -3.08
N VAL A 89 23.01 3.29 -3.27
CA VAL A 89 21.93 2.71 -2.47
C VAL A 89 22.25 1.25 -2.23
N VAL A 90 22.14 0.84 -0.97
CA VAL A 90 22.41 -0.54 -0.55
C VAL A 90 21.19 -1.17 0.10
N ALA A 91 20.97 -2.45 -0.18
CA ALA A 91 19.93 -3.26 0.42
C ALA A 91 20.57 -4.41 1.21
N CYS A 92 19.92 -4.85 2.27
CA CYS A 92 20.41 -6.00 3.03
C CYS A 92 20.11 -7.30 2.27
N LYS A 93 21.12 -8.17 2.15
CA LYS A 93 20.99 -9.48 1.49
C LYS A 93 19.95 -10.40 2.14
N TYR A 94 19.69 -10.25 3.43
CA TYR A 94 18.89 -11.20 4.22
C TYR A 94 17.54 -10.66 4.70
N CYS A 95 17.37 -9.35 4.75
CA CYS A 95 16.13 -8.73 5.21
C CYS A 95 15.77 -7.54 4.34
N THR A 96 14.58 -7.01 4.57
CA THR A 96 14.01 -5.92 3.78
C THR A 96 14.61 -4.55 4.13
N GLU A 97 15.77 -4.47 4.76
CA GLU A 97 16.37 -3.19 5.15
C GLU A 97 17.06 -2.55 3.93
N VAL A 98 16.90 -1.24 3.75
CA VAL A 98 17.52 -0.47 2.68
C VAL A 98 18.12 0.80 3.26
N HIS A 99 19.24 1.23 2.70
CA HIS A 99 19.91 2.47 3.06
C HIS A 99 20.33 3.23 1.81
N VAL A 100 19.98 4.51 1.74
CA VAL A 100 20.41 5.41 0.67
C VAL A 100 21.75 6.03 1.10
N GLY A 101 22.85 5.54 0.56
CA GLY A 101 24.20 5.93 0.98
C GLY A 101 25.25 4.93 0.50
N GLU A 102 26.52 5.33 0.50
CA GLU A 102 27.65 4.51 0.02
C GLU A 102 27.93 3.33 0.95
N THR A 103 27.98 3.59 2.24
CA THR A 103 28.09 2.56 3.28
C THR A 103 26.78 2.48 4.02
N GLY A 104 26.20 1.28 4.11
CA GLY A 104 24.99 1.07 4.92
C GLY A 104 25.21 1.36 6.41
N HIS A 105 24.12 1.53 7.15
CA HIS A 105 24.20 1.87 8.57
C HIS A 105 24.76 0.75 9.46
N LEU A 106 25.21 1.11 10.67
CA LEU A 106 25.76 0.18 11.67
C LEU A 106 24.71 -0.33 12.67
N ILE A 107 23.44 0.06 12.50
CA ILE A 107 22.34 -0.43 13.33
C ILE A 107 22.17 -1.94 13.15
N ARG A 108 22.30 -2.67 14.27
CA ARG A 108 22.06 -4.11 14.33
C ARG A 108 20.55 -4.41 14.43
N SER A 109 19.84 -4.36 13.30
CA SER A 109 18.41 -4.71 13.18
C SER A 109 18.17 -5.93 12.27
N CYS A 110 19.22 -6.51 11.68
CA CYS A 110 19.08 -7.62 10.76
C CYS A 110 18.58 -8.87 11.48
N HIS A 111 17.67 -9.58 10.81
CA HIS A 111 17.15 -10.88 11.28
C HIS A 111 17.95 -12.07 10.69
N GLY A 112 18.93 -11.79 9.84
CA GLY A 112 19.74 -12.80 9.17
C GLY A 112 18.92 -13.73 8.25
N HIS A 113 19.63 -14.71 7.67
CA HIS A 113 19.00 -15.72 6.83
C HIS A 113 17.92 -16.49 7.61
N ARG A 114 16.75 -16.68 6.98
CA ARG A 114 15.55 -17.33 7.58
C ARG A 114 15.00 -16.66 8.84
N ARG A 115 15.44 -15.45 9.19
CA ARG A 115 14.96 -14.67 10.35
C ARG A 115 15.16 -15.35 11.71
N LEU A 116 16.15 -16.22 11.84
CA LEU A 116 16.41 -17.00 13.06
C LEU A 116 17.14 -16.19 14.15
N ASN A 117 18.06 -15.33 13.72
CA ASN A 117 18.88 -14.55 14.63
C ASN A 117 18.33 -13.13 14.73
N LYS A 118 18.40 -12.49 15.89
CA LYS A 118 18.00 -11.09 16.07
C LYS A 118 19.24 -10.21 16.26
N ASN A 119 19.08 -8.91 15.99
CA ASN A 119 20.08 -7.88 16.25
C ASN A 119 21.45 -8.20 15.62
N GLN A 120 21.45 -8.66 14.37
CA GLN A 120 22.66 -8.86 13.58
C GLN A 120 23.01 -7.60 12.80
N ALA A 121 24.29 -7.44 12.45
CA ALA A 121 24.70 -6.47 11.46
C ALA A 121 24.14 -6.86 10.08
N HIS A 122 23.89 -5.86 9.24
CA HIS A 122 23.40 -6.10 7.88
C HIS A 122 24.54 -6.46 6.94
N GLN A 123 24.27 -7.36 6.00
CA GLN A 123 25.16 -7.60 4.87
C GLN A 123 24.63 -6.83 3.66
N TRP A 124 25.31 -5.73 3.34
CA TRP A 124 24.88 -4.79 2.31
C TRP A 124 25.29 -5.26 0.91
N ILE A 125 24.35 -5.19 -0.03
CA ILE A 125 24.55 -5.39 -1.47
C ILE A 125 23.98 -4.19 -2.22
N ARG A 126 24.36 -4.01 -3.49
CA ARG A 126 23.78 -2.95 -4.33
C ARG A 126 22.26 -3.14 -4.43
N ALA A 127 21.51 -2.09 -4.12
CA ALA A 127 20.04 -2.12 -4.18
C ALA A 127 19.54 -2.16 -5.63
N SER A 128 18.42 -2.84 -5.82
CA SER A 128 17.65 -2.91 -7.05
C SER A 128 16.43 -1.97 -7.00
N LEU A 129 15.74 -1.82 -8.14
CA LEU A 129 14.49 -1.07 -8.20
C LEU A 129 13.44 -1.62 -7.22
N ASN A 130 13.32 -2.94 -7.11
CA ASN A 130 12.32 -3.61 -6.25
C ASN A 130 12.60 -3.46 -4.75
N ASP A 131 13.84 -3.12 -4.39
CA ASP A 131 14.18 -2.83 -2.99
C ASP A 131 13.60 -1.49 -2.54
N ILE A 132 13.47 -0.53 -3.49
CA ILE A 132 12.92 0.81 -3.28
C ILE A 132 11.41 0.86 -3.56
N LEU A 133 11.00 0.35 -4.73
CA LEU A 133 9.61 0.25 -5.16
C LEU A 133 9.15 -1.19 -4.95
N VAL A 134 8.55 -1.45 -3.79
CA VAL A 134 8.12 -2.81 -3.43
C VAL A 134 6.99 -3.25 -4.38
N PRO A 135 7.19 -4.31 -5.18
CA PRO A 135 6.17 -4.78 -6.10
C PRO A 135 5.02 -5.42 -5.34
N VAL A 136 3.79 -5.01 -5.67
CA VAL A 136 2.56 -5.61 -5.16
C VAL A 136 1.77 -6.13 -6.34
N GLU A 137 1.50 -7.42 -6.33
CA GLU A 137 0.76 -8.11 -7.38
C GLU A 137 -0.62 -8.55 -6.91
N THR A 138 -1.50 -8.74 -7.89
CA THR A 138 -2.83 -9.29 -7.71
C THR A 138 -3.19 -10.15 -8.92
N PHE A 139 -4.28 -10.92 -8.80
CA PHE A 139 -4.82 -11.63 -9.96
C PHE A 139 -5.51 -10.66 -10.91
N HIS A 140 -5.21 -10.78 -12.20
CA HIS A 140 -5.95 -10.09 -13.23
C HIS A 140 -7.38 -10.64 -13.29
N LEU A 141 -8.38 -9.75 -13.40
CA LEU A 141 -9.78 -10.12 -13.53
C LEU A 141 -10.29 -9.72 -14.91
N ASP A 142 -11.05 -10.61 -15.56
CA ASP A 142 -11.75 -10.30 -16.81
C ASP A 142 -12.85 -9.27 -16.58
N ASN A 143 -13.51 -9.34 -15.42
CA ASN A 143 -14.58 -8.45 -15.02
C ASN A 143 -14.48 -8.08 -13.53
N MET A 144 -14.81 -6.82 -13.20
CA MET A 144 -14.85 -6.31 -11.82
C MET A 144 -15.72 -7.19 -10.89
N VAL A 145 -16.81 -7.74 -11.44
CA VAL A 145 -17.67 -8.71 -10.76
C VAL A 145 -17.64 -10.00 -11.55
N GLN A 146 -16.84 -10.94 -11.07
CA GLN A 146 -16.77 -12.31 -11.58
C GLN A 146 -16.82 -13.32 -10.44
N ASP A 147 -16.89 -14.59 -10.82
CA ASP A 147 -16.84 -15.68 -9.85
C ASP A 147 -15.50 -15.68 -9.09
N VAL A 148 -15.59 -16.02 -7.80
CA VAL A 148 -14.43 -16.01 -6.91
C VAL A 148 -13.41 -17.06 -7.37
N ILE A 149 -12.19 -16.60 -7.68
CA ILE A 149 -11.06 -17.46 -8.07
C ILE A 149 -10.83 -18.52 -6.98
N LYS A 150 -11.00 -19.79 -7.36
CA LYS A 150 -10.73 -20.94 -6.48
C LYS A 150 -9.24 -21.26 -6.48
N HIS A 151 -8.79 -21.99 -5.46
CA HIS A 151 -7.37 -22.36 -5.36
C HIS A 151 -6.83 -23.14 -6.54
N GLN A 152 -7.62 -24.02 -7.13
CA GLN A 152 -7.23 -24.80 -8.31
C GLN A 152 -7.01 -23.91 -9.52
N GLN A 153 -7.77 -22.81 -9.62
CA GLN A 153 -7.73 -21.89 -10.75
C GLN A 153 -6.60 -20.85 -10.66
N ARG A 154 -5.77 -20.89 -9.62
CA ARG A 154 -4.75 -19.85 -9.39
C ARG A 154 -3.70 -19.73 -10.48
N PHE A 155 -3.57 -20.74 -11.33
CA PHE A 155 -2.66 -20.75 -12.47
C PHE A 155 -3.36 -20.43 -13.79
N ASP A 156 -4.69 -20.29 -13.76
CA ASP A 156 -5.52 -19.94 -14.92
C ASP A 156 -5.62 -18.42 -15.08
N PHE A 157 -5.14 -17.65 -14.10
CA PHE A 157 -5.18 -16.19 -14.07
C PHE A 157 -3.77 -15.63 -13.96
N ASP A 158 -3.51 -14.58 -14.74
CA ASP A 158 -2.24 -13.86 -14.70
C ASP A 158 -2.09 -13.04 -13.41
N ARG A 159 -0.83 -12.80 -13.03
CA ARG A 159 -0.44 -11.90 -11.95
C ARG A 159 -0.05 -10.56 -12.56
N VAL A 160 -0.70 -9.50 -12.11
CA VAL A 160 -0.46 -8.13 -12.59
C VAL A 160 -0.18 -7.20 -11.40
N PRO A 161 0.53 -6.08 -11.57
CA PRO A 161 0.68 -5.09 -10.50
C PRO A 161 -0.68 -4.59 -10.00
N ALA A 162 -0.88 -4.54 -8.68
CA ALA A 162 -2.17 -4.19 -8.09
C ALA A 162 -2.66 -2.78 -8.45
N VAL A 163 -1.74 -1.83 -8.61
CA VAL A 163 -2.06 -0.48 -9.11
C VAL A 163 -2.58 -0.53 -10.55
N VAL A 164 -1.98 -1.36 -11.40
CA VAL A 164 -2.38 -1.50 -12.81
C VAL A 164 -3.77 -2.11 -12.88
N GLU A 165 -4.03 -3.19 -12.15
CA GLU A 165 -5.36 -3.80 -12.08
C GLU A 165 -6.43 -2.81 -11.56
N LEU A 166 -6.11 -2.00 -10.55
CA LEU A 166 -7.01 -0.96 -10.04
C LEU A 166 -7.36 0.07 -11.13
N CYS A 167 -6.37 0.51 -11.90
CA CYS A 167 -6.59 1.44 -13.00
C CYS A 167 -7.37 0.80 -14.17
N CYS A 168 -7.09 -0.46 -14.50
CA CYS A 168 -7.84 -1.22 -15.51
C CYS A 168 -9.33 -1.33 -15.14
N GLN A 169 -9.63 -1.69 -13.89
CA GLN A 169 -11.02 -1.73 -13.41
C GLN A 169 -11.67 -0.34 -13.44
N ALA A 170 -10.87 0.73 -13.35
CA ALA A 170 -11.33 2.10 -13.49
C ALA A 170 -11.52 2.57 -14.94
N GLY A 171 -11.21 1.72 -15.92
CA GLY A 171 -11.39 1.97 -17.35
C GLY A 171 -10.18 2.57 -18.05
N ALA A 172 -9.02 2.66 -17.38
CA ALA A 172 -7.78 3.05 -18.04
C ALA A 172 -7.18 1.87 -18.82
N ILE A 173 -6.55 2.18 -19.95
CA ILE A 173 -5.85 1.20 -20.78
C ILE A 173 -4.35 1.33 -20.48
N PRO A 174 -3.69 0.29 -19.94
CA PRO A 174 -2.24 0.32 -19.71
C PRO A 174 -1.47 0.50 -21.02
N HIS A 175 -0.46 1.36 -21.01
CA HIS A 175 0.48 1.49 -22.13
C HIS A 175 1.60 0.45 -22.03
N ASP A 176 2.35 0.24 -23.12
CA ASP A 176 3.41 -0.78 -23.22
C ASP A 176 4.46 -0.72 -22.10
N LEU A 177 4.73 0.43 -21.47
CA LEU A 177 5.67 0.53 -20.33
C LEU A 177 5.08 -0.02 -19.01
N ASP A 178 3.75 0.07 -18.84
CA ASP A 178 3.04 -0.55 -17.72
C ASP A 178 2.91 -2.07 -17.92
N ILE A 179 2.86 -2.51 -19.18
CA ILE A 179 2.85 -3.92 -19.59
C ILE A 179 4.28 -4.50 -19.58
N GLN A 180 5.31 -3.76 -19.99
CA GLN A 180 6.72 -4.19 -19.92
C GLN A 180 7.22 -4.27 -18.47
N SER A 181 6.56 -3.61 -17.52
CA SER A 181 6.73 -3.91 -16.09
C SER A 181 6.36 -5.36 -15.72
N LEU A 182 5.62 -6.10 -16.58
CA LEU A 182 5.40 -7.56 -16.43
C LEU A 182 6.58 -8.41 -16.93
N ASN A 183 7.40 -7.93 -17.88
CA ASN A 183 8.44 -8.75 -18.55
C ASN A 183 9.87 -8.21 -18.44
N CYS A 184 10.10 -6.99 -17.96
CA CYS A 184 11.42 -6.35 -17.93
C CYS A 184 11.87 -6.00 -16.49
N LEU A 185 12.05 -7.04 -15.67
CA LEU A 185 12.89 -6.98 -14.47
C LEU A 185 14.14 -7.88 -14.60
N SER A 186 14.35 -8.46 -15.79
CA SER A 186 15.46 -9.35 -16.12
C SER A 186 16.47 -8.75 -17.11
N ASP A 187 16.20 -7.58 -17.69
CA ASP A 187 17.08 -6.97 -18.69
C ASP A 187 17.54 -5.57 -18.25
N PRO A 188 18.85 -5.35 -17.98
CA PRO A 188 19.41 -4.02 -17.65
C PRO A 188 19.31 -3.00 -18.80
N THR A 189 18.78 -3.40 -19.97
CA THR A 189 19.06 -2.75 -21.24
C THR A 189 17.86 -2.02 -21.85
N VAL A 190 16.88 -1.57 -21.05
CA VAL A 190 15.97 -0.51 -21.52
C VAL A 190 16.78 0.80 -21.61
N HIS A 191 17.42 0.94 -22.76
CA HIS A 191 18.26 2.03 -23.20
C HIS A 191 17.39 3.30 -23.32
N LEU A 192 17.11 3.98 -22.21
CA LEU A 192 16.99 5.43 -22.29
C LEU A 192 18.37 5.89 -22.73
N ALA A 193 18.47 6.47 -23.92
CA ALA A 193 19.71 6.98 -24.51
C ALA A 193 20.33 8.08 -23.62
N LEU A 194 20.98 7.67 -22.54
CA LEU A 194 22.03 8.39 -21.86
C LEU A 194 23.35 7.80 -22.38
N SER A 195 23.60 8.03 -23.66
CA SER A 195 24.86 7.68 -24.30
C SER A 195 25.88 8.77 -23.96
N GLY A 196 26.75 8.52 -22.99
CA GLY A 196 27.91 9.37 -22.68
C GLY A 196 28.47 9.15 -21.27
N PRO A 197 29.80 9.21 -21.07
CA PRO A 197 30.47 9.00 -19.78
C PRO A 197 30.43 10.25 -18.89
N ASP A 198 29.30 10.96 -18.85
CA ASP A 198 29.20 12.23 -18.13
C ASP A 198 28.31 12.06 -16.90
N SER A 199 28.91 12.24 -15.72
CA SER A 199 28.19 12.43 -14.46
C SER A 199 27.06 13.44 -14.65
N LEU A 200 25.82 13.05 -14.35
CA LEU A 200 24.69 13.99 -14.35
C LEU A 200 25.03 15.21 -13.49
N SER A 201 24.78 16.41 -14.01
CA SER A 201 25.03 17.63 -13.23
C SER A 201 24.12 17.66 -12.00
N ALA A 202 24.53 18.38 -10.96
CA ALA A 202 23.71 18.54 -9.75
C ALA A 202 22.32 19.11 -10.06
N ASP A 203 22.20 19.96 -11.09
CA ASP A 203 20.92 20.52 -11.54
C ASP A 203 20.04 19.49 -12.25
N GLN A 204 20.63 18.61 -13.06
CA GLN A 204 19.92 17.50 -13.70
C GLN A 204 19.44 16.48 -12.68
N LEU A 205 20.29 16.12 -11.71
CA LEU A 205 19.94 15.24 -10.58
C LEU A 205 18.77 15.82 -9.79
N ARG A 206 18.85 17.10 -9.44
CA ARG A 206 17.77 17.81 -8.73
C ARG A 206 16.48 17.82 -9.53
N ALA A 207 16.55 18.05 -10.84
CA ALA A 207 15.38 18.02 -11.71
C ALA A 207 14.73 16.62 -11.78
N ILE A 208 15.53 15.55 -11.85
CA ILE A 208 15.04 14.17 -11.80
C ILE A 208 14.40 13.90 -10.43
N GLY A 209 15.07 14.26 -9.34
CA GLY A 209 14.57 14.09 -7.97
C GLY A 209 13.22 14.78 -7.76
N ASN A 210 13.09 16.05 -8.17
CA ASN A 210 11.84 16.81 -8.04
C ASN A 210 10.70 16.16 -8.84
N ARG A 211 10.92 15.80 -10.11
CA ARG A 211 9.89 15.15 -10.94
C ARG A 211 9.47 13.80 -10.37
N THR A 212 10.44 13.01 -9.90
CA THR A 212 10.18 11.68 -9.31
C THR A 212 9.37 11.80 -8.02
N LEU A 213 9.71 12.79 -7.18
CA LEU A 213 9.00 13.05 -5.94
C LEU A 213 7.55 13.50 -6.19
N SER A 214 7.34 14.44 -7.11
CA SER A 214 5.98 14.86 -7.51
C SER A 214 5.16 13.70 -8.10
N ALA A 215 5.78 12.86 -8.93
CA ALA A 215 5.13 11.68 -9.48
C ALA A 215 4.76 10.66 -8.39
N TRP A 216 5.61 10.47 -7.37
CA TRP A 216 5.35 9.59 -6.23
C TRP A 216 4.13 10.07 -5.42
N GLU A 217 4.03 11.37 -5.18
CA GLU A 217 2.86 11.95 -4.51
C GLU A 217 1.61 11.79 -5.37
N LEU A 218 1.69 12.09 -6.66
CA LEU A 218 0.55 11.98 -7.59
C LEU A 218 0.02 10.55 -7.66
N LEU A 219 0.92 9.57 -7.78
CA LEU A 219 0.63 8.14 -7.76
C LEU A 219 -0.18 7.76 -6.51
N ARG A 220 0.33 8.13 -5.32
CA ARG A 220 -0.31 7.75 -4.05
C ARG A 220 -1.66 8.44 -3.84
N HIS A 221 -1.76 9.73 -4.16
CA HIS A 221 -3.02 10.47 -4.08
C HIS A 221 -4.06 9.96 -5.08
N GLY A 222 -3.66 9.63 -6.31
CA GLY A 222 -4.53 9.07 -7.32
C GLY A 222 -5.06 7.69 -6.92
N VAL A 223 -4.18 6.80 -6.42
CA VAL A 223 -4.60 5.50 -5.84
C VAL A 223 -5.58 5.71 -4.69
N GLN A 224 -5.35 6.68 -3.82
CA GLN A 224 -6.29 7.02 -2.74
C GLN A 224 -7.68 7.38 -3.29
N LYS A 225 -7.76 8.24 -4.32
CA LYS A 225 -9.02 8.62 -4.97
C LYS A 225 -9.73 7.41 -5.59
N LEU A 226 -8.99 6.54 -6.28
CA LEU A 226 -9.54 5.33 -6.88
C LEU A 226 -10.09 4.36 -5.81
N LEU A 227 -9.39 4.17 -4.69
CA LEU A 227 -9.83 3.32 -3.58
C LEU A 227 -11.09 3.82 -2.84
N LEU A 228 -11.52 5.06 -3.07
CA LEU A 228 -12.82 5.55 -2.60
C LEU A 228 -13.99 4.98 -3.42
N VAL A 229 -13.74 4.58 -4.66
CA VAL A 229 -14.75 4.19 -5.65
C VAL A 229 -14.68 2.70 -5.98
N TYR A 230 -13.47 2.19 -6.14
CA TYR A 230 -13.15 0.82 -6.48
C TYR A 230 -12.70 0.08 -5.23
N SER A 231 -13.26 -1.10 -4.99
CA SER A 231 -12.92 -1.90 -3.82
C SER A 231 -11.65 -2.69 -4.06
N ALA A 232 -10.71 -2.63 -3.11
CA ALA A 232 -9.60 -3.56 -3.04
C ALA A 232 -9.51 -4.16 -1.63
N LYS A 233 -8.89 -5.32 -1.53
CA LYS A 233 -8.75 -6.10 -0.31
C LYS A 233 -7.31 -6.53 -0.11
N VAL A 234 -6.87 -6.53 1.14
CA VAL A 234 -5.57 -7.04 1.56
C VAL A 234 -5.77 -8.14 2.59
N CYS A 235 -4.88 -9.12 2.63
CA CYS A 235 -4.88 -10.08 3.71
C CYS A 235 -4.23 -9.46 4.96
N LYS A 236 -4.91 -9.53 6.11
CA LYS A 236 -4.38 -9.01 7.39
C LYS A 236 -3.02 -9.62 7.79
N TYR A 237 -2.75 -10.85 7.36
CA TYR A 237 -1.61 -11.64 7.84
C TYR A 237 -0.52 -11.86 6.79
N CYS A 238 -0.76 -11.53 5.52
CA CYS A 238 0.24 -11.68 4.46
C CYS A 238 0.08 -10.56 3.43
N SER A 239 1.10 -10.34 2.61
CA SER A 239 1.13 -9.27 1.59
C SER A 239 0.26 -9.55 0.35
N GLU A 240 -0.78 -10.39 0.48
CA GLU A 240 -1.63 -10.72 -0.67
C GLU A 240 -2.71 -9.65 -0.83
N VAL A 241 -2.83 -9.12 -2.05
CA VAL A 241 -3.80 -8.09 -2.42
C VAL A 241 -4.74 -8.61 -3.51
N HIS A 242 -6.00 -8.25 -3.41
CA HIS A 242 -7.02 -8.50 -4.41
C HIS A 242 -7.75 -7.21 -4.76
N VAL A 243 -7.66 -6.78 -6.01
CA VAL A 243 -8.47 -5.65 -6.51
C VAL A 243 -9.84 -6.20 -6.91
N GLY A 244 -10.86 -5.85 -6.14
CA GLY A 244 -12.22 -6.35 -6.30
C GLY A 244 -12.95 -6.52 -4.95
N PRO A 245 -14.29 -6.63 -4.96
CA PRO A 245 -15.09 -6.64 -3.74
C PRO A 245 -15.05 -7.97 -2.99
N SER A 246 -14.65 -9.06 -3.64
CA SER A 246 -14.83 -10.41 -3.11
C SER A 246 -13.57 -10.94 -2.42
N GLY A 247 -12.38 -10.70 -2.96
CA GLY A 247 -11.20 -11.47 -2.60
C GLY A 247 -11.18 -12.82 -3.33
N HIS A 248 -10.06 -13.52 -3.31
CA HIS A 248 -9.96 -14.87 -3.85
C HIS A 248 -9.93 -15.96 -2.76
N LYS A 249 -10.10 -17.21 -3.19
CA LYS A 249 -9.99 -18.43 -2.35
C LYS A 249 -8.73 -19.23 -2.63
N ALA A 250 -7.76 -18.68 -3.38
CA ALA A 250 -6.45 -19.28 -3.47
C ALA A 250 -5.79 -19.40 -2.09
N ARG A 251 -5.27 -20.59 -1.78
CA ARG A 251 -4.65 -20.90 -0.49
C ARG A 251 -3.17 -20.52 -0.50
N LEU A 252 -2.88 -19.22 -0.57
CA LEU A 252 -1.52 -18.68 -0.67
C LEU A 252 -1.02 -18.11 0.66
N CYS A 253 -1.87 -18.02 1.69
CA CYS A 253 -1.47 -17.47 2.96
C CYS A 253 -0.54 -18.44 3.72
N GLY A 254 0.76 -18.14 3.72
CA GLY A 254 1.79 -18.96 4.37
C GLY A 254 1.65 -19.07 5.89
N VAL A 255 1.06 -18.05 6.55
CA VAL A 255 0.89 -18.00 8.02
C VAL A 255 -0.02 -19.13 8.51
N PHE A 256 -1.03 -19.51 7.73
CA PHE A 256 -2.01 -20.50 8.12
C PHE A 256 -1.89 -21.83 7.39
N LYS A 257 -0.72 -22.14 6.83
CA LYS A 257 -0.50 -23.39 6.07
C LYS A 257 -0.80 -24.63 6.91
N TYR A 258 -0.47 -24.61 8.20
CA TYR A 258 -0.63 -25.73 9.14
C TYR A 258 -1.71 -25.51 10.21
N GLN A 259 -2.46 -24.40 10.10
CA GLN A 259 -3.57 -24.11 11.01
C GLN A 259 -4.91 -24.46 10.34
N ASN A 260 -6.00 -24.40 11.11
CA ASN A 260 -7.36 -24.75 10.66
C ASN A 260 -7.84 -23.94 9.42
N TRP A 261 -7.21 -22.80 9.15
CA TRP A 261 -7.54 -21.94 8.01
C TRP A 261 -6.97 -22.42 6.66
N ARG A 262 -6.14 -23.47 6.66
CA ARG A 262 -5.64 -24.18 5.45
C ARG A 262 -5.11 -23.25 4.36
N GLY A 263 -4.40 -22.20 4.74
CA GLY A 263 -3.82 -21.21 3.82
C GLY A 263 -4.80 -20.20 3.20
N ASN A 264 -6.06 -20.14 3.66
CA ASN A 264 -7.00 -19.09 3.24
C ASN A 264 -6.57 -17.70 3.75
N HIS A 265 -7.06 -16.66 3.08
CA HIS A 265 -6.78 -15.26 3.42
C HIS A 265 -7.84 -14.68 4.36
N PHE A 266 -7.40 -13.77 5.23
CA PHE A 266 -8.28 -12.94 6.05
C PHE A 266 -8.38 -11.55 5.42
N TRP A 267 -9.40 -11.34 4.60
CA TRP A 267 -9.54 -10.15 3.79
C TRP A 267 -10.03 -8.94 4.61
N GLU A 268 -9.27 -7.85 4.58
CA GLU A 268 -9.63 -6.52 5.07
C GLU A 268 -9.66 -5.52 3.91
N LYS A 269 -10.26 -4.35 4.10
CA LYS A 269 -10.26 -3.28 3.09
C LYS A 269 -8.82 -2.79 2.89
N ALA A 270 -8.35 -2.77 1.65
CA ALA A 270 -7.02 -2.25 1.33
C ALA A 270 -6.99 -0.71 1.38
N GLY A 271 -5.87 -0.18 1.86
CA GLY A 271 -5.49 1.23 1.80
C GLY A 271 -4.41 1.49 0.75
N VAL A 272 -3.92 2.73 0.73
CA VAL A 272 -2.88 3.16 -0.24
C VAL A 272 -1.58 2.40 -0.03
N ASP A 273 -1.18 2.18 1.22
CA ASP A 273 0.06 1.48 1.56
C ASP A 273 0.04 -0.01 1.23
N ASP A 274 -1.14 -0.61 1.07
CA ASP A 274 -1.25 -2.01 0.66
C ASP A 274 -0.97 -2.17 -0.84
N LEU A 275 -1.27 -1.16 -1.65
CA LEU A 275 -1.04 -1.17 -3.11
C LEU A 275 0.26 -0.49 -3.51
N VAL A 276 0.65 0.56 -2.79
CA VAL A 276 1.86 1.35 -3.01
C VAL A 276 2.64 1.46 -1.69
N PRO A 277 3.17 0.34 -1.16
CA PRO A 277 3.84 0.32 0.14
C PRO A 277 5.05 1.26 0.18
N PRO A 278 5.13 2.16 1.18
CA PRO A 278 6.31 2.98 1.38
C PRO A 278 7.42 2.10 1.97
N LYS A 279 8.55 2.03 1.28
CA LYS A 279 9.75 1.39 1.82
C LYS A 279 10.37 2.29 2.88
N MET A 280 10.08 2.06 4.16
CA MET A 280 10.68 2.87 5.22
C MET A 280 12.18 2.56 5.37
N VAL A 281 12.98 3.63 5.43
CA VAL A 281 14.44 3.58 5.66
C VAL A 281 14.80 4.50 6.81
N TRP A 282 15.93 4.21 7.45
CA TRP A 282 16.54 5.10 8.43
C TRP A 282 16.94 6.41 7.75
N PHE A 283 16.34 7.51 8.21
CA PHE A 283 16.56 8.84 7.68
C PHE A 283 17.55 9.60 8.55
N ARG A 284 18.64 10.05 7.94
CA ARG A 284 19.68 10.84 8.61
C ARG A 284 19.32 12.32 8.57
N ARG A 285 19.14 12.94 9.73
CA ARG A 285 18.95 14.39 9.87
C ARG A 285 20.30 15.12 9.80
N PRO A 286 20.31 16.44 9.54
CA PRO A 286 21.55 17.22 9.48
C PRO A 286 22.44 17.09 10.73
N GLN A 287 21.84 16.95 11.91
CA GLN A 287 22.54 16.77 13.19
C GLN A 287 23.03 15.35 13.47
N ASP A 288 22.55 14.35 12.73
CA ASP A 288 22.90 12.96 12.96
C ASP A 288 24.30 12.63 12.40
N PRO A 289 25.02 11.68 13.02
CA PRO A 289 26.36 11.30 12.58
C PRO A 289 26.36 10.78 11.12
N PRO A 290 27.51 10.86 10.41
CA PRO A 290 27.63 10.38 9.04
C PRO A 290 27.18 8.93 8.84
N ALA A 291 27.48 8.07 9.82
CA ALA A 291 26.98 6.70 9.87
C ALA A 291 26.06 6.53 11.08
N LEU A 292 24.86 6.00 10.84
CA LEU A 292 23.87 5.76 11.90
C LEU A 292 24.31 4.57 12.75
N LEU A 293 24.46 4.81 14.06
CA LEU A 293 24.98 3.87 15.05
C LEU A 293 23.87 3.07 15.73
N HIS A 294 24.22 1.92 16.30
CA HIS A 294 23.22 1.06 16.93
C HIS A 294 22.65 1.66 18.21
N GLU A 295 23.51 2.37 18.96
CA GLU A 295 23.24 2.98 20.26
C GLU A 295 22.09 3.99 20.18
N ASP A 296 22.04 4.76 19.08
CA ASP A 296 21.08 5.85 18.89
C ASP A 296 19.89 5.48 18.01
N ARG A 297 19.69 4.20 17.69
CA ARG A 297 18.63 3.73 16.78
C ARG A 297 17.21 4.14 17.19
N ASN A 298 16.97 4.50 18.44
CA ASN A 298 15.66 4.94 18.90
C ASN A 298 15.40 6.44 18.64
N TYR A 299 16.43 7.19 18.25
CA TYR A 299 16.37 8.65 18.06
C TYR A 299 16.35 9.08 16.60
N TYR A 300 16.78 8.22 15.68
CA TYR A 300 16.82 8.52 14.26
C TYR A 300 15.43 8.55 13.61
N GLY A 301 15.29 9.41 12.61
CA GLY A 301 14.07 9.51 11.82
C GLY A 301 13.89 8.32 10.88
N HIS A 302 12.68 8.19 10.35
CA HIS A 302 12.37 7.25 9.28
C HIS A 302 11.64 7.99 8.17
N ALA A 303 11.96 7.66 6.93
CA ALA A 303 11.28 8.21 5.75
C ALA A 303 11.10 7.12 4.68
N PRO A 304 10.15 7.27 3.75
CA PRO A 304 10.10 6.41 2.58
C PRO A 304 11.36 6.54 1.72
N ALA A 305 11.89 5.43 1.22
CA ALA A 305 13.14 5.36 0.48
C ALA A 305 13.14 6.24 -0.78
N VAL A 306 11.98 6.32 -1.47
CA VAL A 306 11.79 7.20 -2.63
C VAL A 306 12.03 8.66 -2.25
N ILE A 307 11.54 9.09 -1.08
CA ILE A 307 11.70 10.46 -0.60
C ILE A 307 13.16 10.73 -0.24
N ASP A 308 13.80 9.87 0.56
CA ASP A 308 15.21 10.02 0.94
C ASP A 308 16.13 10.02 -0.30
N LEU A 309 15.85 9.15 -1.28
CA LEU A 309 16.56 9.10 -2.56
C LEU A 309 16.44 10.41 -3.35
N CYS A 310 15.22 10.94 -3.49
CA CYS A 310 14.99 12.21 -4.19
C CYS A 310 15.64 13.39 -3.46
N MET A 311 15.56 13.45 -2.12
CA MET A 311 16.21 14.50 -1.32
C MET A 311 17.73 14.47 -1.48
N LYS A 312 18.35 13.28 -1.51
CA LYS A 312 19.79 13.12 -1.78
C LYS A 312 20.17 13.47 -3.22
N ALA A 313 19.22 13.44 -4.15
CA ALA A 313 19.38 14.02 -5.48
C ALA A 313 19.27 15.55 -5.51
N GLY A 314 18.97 16.20 -4.37
CA GLY A 314 18.78 17.64 -4.24
C GLY A 314 17.34 18.12 -4.40
N ALA A 315 16.36 17.21 -4.40
CA ALA A 315 14.94 17.59 -4.48
C ALA A 315 14.50 18.39 -3.25
N VAL A 316 13.55 19.30 -3.45
CA VAL A 316 12.97 20.09 -2.36
C VAL A 316 12.03 19.19 -1.55
N SER A 317 12.20 19.16 -0.23
CA SER A 317 11.34 18.38 0.66
C SER A 317 9.87 18.83 0.53
N PRO A 318 8.91 17.90 0.44
CA PRO A 318 7.50 18.27 0.49
C PRO A 318 7.16 18.91 1.85
N PRO A 319 6.24 19.88 1.89
CA PRO A 319 5.81 20.52 3.14
C PRO A 319 5.09 19.56 4.10
N SER A 320 4.58 18.43 3.60
CA SER A 320 3.91 17.38 4.38
C SER A 320 4.86 16.46 5.14
N ILE A 321 6.17 16.57 4.93
CA ILE A 321 7.20 15.77 5.57
C ILE A 321 7.98 16.69 6.50
N CYS A 322 7.52 16.82 7.74
CA CYS A 322 8.33 17.36 8.81
C CYS A 322 9.39 16.31 9.18
N VAL A 323 10.62 16.58 8.78
CA VAL A 323 11.84 15.84 9.17
C VAL A 323 12.17 16.08 10.64
#